data_AF-A0A382NFU7-F1
#
_entry.id   AF-A0A382NFU7-F1
#
_cell.length_a   1.000
_cell.length_b   1.000
_cell.length_c   1.000
_cell.angle_alpha   90.00
_cell.angle_beta   90.00
_cell.angle_gamma   90.00
#
_symmetry.space_group_name_H-M   'P 1'
#
loop_
_entity.id
_entity.type
_entity.pdbx_description
1 polymer ?
#
loop_
_entity_poly.entity_id
_entity_poly.type
_entity_poly.pdbx_seq_one_letter_code
_entity_poly.pdbx_strand_id
1 'polypeptide(L)'
;MPAEIFGSGYSFLPKAEILSFEEITRVVKIFAELGVKKVRLTGGEPLLRRDLPRLVQMLAKVPAFEDLALTTNGTLLPQLAEPLARGGLRRVTVSLDA
;
A
#
# COMPACT_ATOMS: atom_id res chain seq x y z
N MET A 1 8.25 12.24 -4.66
CA MET A 1 9.30 12.48 -5.68
C MET A 1 9.68 13.94 -5.58
N PRO A 2 10.97 14.28 -5.39
CA PRO A 2 11.40 15.67 -5.26
C PRO A 2 10.97 16.48 -6.49
N ALA A 3 10.19 17.53 -6.29
CA ALA A 3 9.68 18.38 -7.38
C ALA A 3 10.83 18.99 -8.20
N GLU A 4 11.97 19.21 -7.55
CA GLU A 4 13.23 19.71 -8.13
C GLU A 4 13.85 18.76 -9.18
N ILE A 5 13.59 17.45 -9.06
CA ILE A 5 14.20 16.42 -9.93
C ILE A 5 13.23 16.00 -11.04
N PHE A 6 11.92 16.02 -10.77
CA PHE A 6 10.92 15.41 -11.67
C PHE A 6 10.05 16.45 -12.40
N GLY A 7 9.96 17.69 -11.93
CA GLY A 7 9.25 18.77 -12.63
C GLY A 7 7.75 18.52 -12.87
N SER A 8 7.06 19.49 -13.46
CA SER A 8 5.62 19.41 -13.77
C SER A 8 5.28 18.52 -14.97
N GLY A 9 6.29 18.06 -15.71
CA GLY A 9 6.16 17.19 -16.88
C GLY A 9 6.36 15.70 -16.59
N TYR A 10 6.57 15.30 -15.33
CA TYR A 10 6.78 13.90 -15.01
C TYR A 10 5.53 13.07 -15.33
N SER A 11 5.65 12.20 -16.31
CA SER A 11 4.58 11.26 -16.65
C SER A 11 4.52 10.15 -15.61
N PHE A 12 3.47 10.16 -14.80
CA PHE A 12 3.16 9.00 -13.95
C PHE A 12 2.90 7.77 -14.82
N LEU A 13 3.19 6.60 -14.27
CA LEU A 13 2.90 5.33 -14.96
C LEU A 13 1.44 5.30 -15.41
N PRO A 14 1.17 4.95 -16.69
CA PRO A 14 -0.18 4.70 -17.15
C PRO A 14 -0.87 3.69 -16.24
N LYS A 15 -2.17 3.89 -15.98
CA LYS A 15 -2.93 3.02 -15.06
C LYS A 15 -2.85 1.53 -15.47
N ALA A 16 -2.77 1.25 -16.78
CA ALA A 16 -2.66 -0.09 -17.34
C ALA A 16 -1.34 -0.80 -16.99
N GLU A 17 -0.29 -0.04 -16.66
CA GLU A 17 1.02 -0.59 -16.28
C GLU A 17 1.15 -0.84 -14.76
N ILE A 18 0.16 -0.40 -13.97
CA ILE A 18 0.15 -0.62 -12.53
C ILE A 18 -0.63 -1.90 -12.23
N LEU A 19 0.00 -2.82 -11.50
CA LEU A 19 -0.63 -4.05 -11.05
C LEU A 19 -2.01 -3.80 -10.43
N SER A 20 -2.97 -4.63 -10.83
CA SER A 20 -4.28 -4.75 -10.20
C SER A 20 -4.17 -5.29 -8.77
N PHE A 21 -5.22 -5.12 -7.98
CA PHE A 21 -5.24 -5.67 -6.62
C PHE A 21 -5.26 -7.20 -6.62
N GLU A 22 -5.87 -7.78 -7.64
CA GLU A 22 -5.91 -9.21 -7.91
C GLU A 22 -4.52 -9.76 -8.21
N GLU A 23 -3.73 -9.08 -9.04
CA GLU A 23 -2.33 -9.44 -9.31
C GLU A 23 -1.44 -9.30 -8.07
N ILE A 24 -1.54 -8.18 -7.34
CA ILE A 24 -0.79 -7.99 -6.09
C ILE A 24 -1.12 -9.11 -5.09
N THR A 25 -2.40 -9.43 -4.93
CA THR A 25 -2.84 -10.47 -4.00
C THR A 25 -2.36 -11.86 -4.43
N ARG A 26 -2.36 -12.14 -5.74
CA ARG A 26 -1.79 -13.40 -6.29
C ARG A 26 -0.31 -13.51 -5.96
N VAL A 27 0.46 -12.46 -6.20
CA VAL A 27 1.91 -12.43 -5.92
C VAL A 27 2.16 -12.63 -4.42
N VAL A 28 1.44 -11.91 -3.56
CA VAL A 28 1.59 -12.04 -2.10
C VAL A 28 1.27 -13.46 -1.62
N LYS A 29 0.24 -14.11 -2.16
CA LYS A 29 -0.08 -15.51 -1.82
C LYS A 29 1.06 -16.46 -2.14
N ILE A 30 1.62 -16.36 -3.35
CA ILE A 30 2.76 -17.20 -3.78
C ILE A 30 3.96 -16.96 -2.86
N PHE A 31 4.29 -15.71 -2.55
CA PHE A 31 5.38 -15.40 -1.61
C PHE A 31 5.13 -15.93 -0.20
N ALA A 32 3.88 -15.91 0.26
CA ALA A 32 3.52 -16.42 1.57
C ALA A 32 3.70 -17.94 1.67
N GLU A 33 3.41 -18.69 0.59
CA GLU A 33 3.71 -20.12 0.46
C GLU A 33 5.22 -20.40 0.49
N LEU A 34 6.03 -19.43 0.04
CA LEU A 34 7.50 -19.47 0.11
C LEU A 34 8.06 -18.95 1.45
N GLY A 35 7.22 -18.68 2.44
CA GLY A 35 7.63 -18.32 3.80
C GLY A 35 7.64 -16.82 4.10
N VAL A 36 7.21 -15.95 3.19
CA VAL A 36 7.05 -14.51 3.49
C VAL A 36 5.92 -14.31 4.51
N LYS A 37 6.24 -13.63 5.62
CA LYS A 37 5.30 -13.36 6.73
C LYS A 37 4.82 -11.92 6.81
N LYS A 38 5.49 -10.98 6.14
CA LYS A 38 5.30 -9.53 6.28
C LYS A 38 5.26 -8.85 4.91
N VAL A 39 4.34 -7.89 4.76
CA VAL A 39 4.12 -7.07 3.56
C VAL A 39 3.91 -5.66 4.05
N ARG A 40 4.66 -4.76 3.43
CA ARG A 40 4.58 -3.33 3.66
C ARG A 40 4.04 -2.66 2.40
N LEU A 41 2.90 -2.00 2.54
CA LEU A 41 2.35 -1.11 1.53
C LEU A 41 3.14 0.20 1.55
N THR A 42 3.61 0.60 0.38
CA THR A 42 4.42 1.79 0.14
C THR A 42 4.13 2.30 -1.28
N GLY A 43 4.92 3.23 -1.78
CA GLY A 43 4.88 3.70 -3.17
C GLY A 43 5.63 5.02 -3.28
N GLY A 44 4.98 6.01 -3.90
CA GLY A 44 5.18 7.42 -3.54
C GLY A 44 4.42 7.70 -2.25
N GLU A 45 3.16 8.14 -2.37
CA GLU A 45 2.21 8.15 -1.24
C GLU A 45 1.13 7.08 -1.45
N PRO A 46 1.13 5.97 -0.69
CA PRO A 46 0.20 4.86 -0.92
C PRO A 46 -1.26 5.23 -0.69
N LEU A 47 -1.56 6.19 0.20
CA LEU A 47 -2.95 6.62 0.45
C LEU A 47 -3.60 7.29 -0.78
N LEU A 48 -2.82 7.70 -1.79
CA LEU A 48 -3.35 8.19 -3.07
C LEU A 48 -3.87 7.06 -3.98
N ARG A 49 -3.56 5.79 -3.67
CA ARG A 49 -4.11 4.66 -4.43
C ARG A 49 -5.59 4.55 -4.12
N ARG A 50 -6.43 4.94 -5.08
CA ARG A 50 -7.89 4.80 -4.98
C ARG A 50 -8.27 3.38 -4.56
N ASP A 51 -9.23 3.30 -3.64
CA ASP A 51 -9.76 2.05 -3.06
C ASP A 51 -8.71 1.21 -2.31
N LEU A 52 -7.64 1.81 -1.78
CA LEU A 52 -6.63 1.12 -0.97
C LEU A 52 -7.21 0.22 0.14
N PRO A 53 -8.28 0.61 0.88
CA PRO A 53 -8.89 -0.29 1.86
C PRO A 53 -9.36 -1.63 1.29
N ARG A 54 -9.74 -1.69 0.00
CA ARG A 54 -10.07 -2.95 -0.69
C ARG A 54 -8.85 -3.85 -0.83
N LEU A 55 -7.70 -3.29 -1.21
CA LEU A 55 -6.45 -4.06 -1.27
C LEU A 55 -6.07 -4.59 0.11
N VAL A 56 -6.17 -3.76 1.16
CA VAL A 56 -5.88 -4.19 2.54
C VAL A 56 -6.76 -5.39 2.93
N GLN A 57 -8.08 -5.33 2.65
CA GLN A 57 -8.99 -6.44 2.90
C GLN A 57 -8.64 -7.71 2.11
N MET A 58 -8.19 -7.58 0.87
CA MET A 58 -7.76 -8.73 0.06
C MET A 58 -6.50 -9.39 0.62
N LEU A 59 -5.54 -8.57 1.07
CA LEU A 59 -4.28 -9.05 1.65
C LEU A 59 -4.47 -9.65 3.05
N ALA A 60 -5.34 -9.08 3.87
CA ALA A 60 -5.64 -9.58 5.21
C ALA A 60 -6.26 -11.00 5.21
N LYS A 61 -6.82 -11.45 4.07
CA LYS A 61 -7.36 -12.81 3.89
C LYS A 61 -6.30 -13.86 3.55
N VAL A 62 -5.03 -13.47 3.43
CA VAL A 62 -3.94 -14.42 3.14
C VAL A 62 -3.52 -15.11 4.46
N PRO A 63 -3.71 -16.43 4.63
CA PRO A 63 -3.63 -17.09 5.95
C PRO A 63 -2.22 -17.13 6.56
N ALA A 64 -1.17 -17.17 5.74
CA ALA A 64 0.23 -17.27 6.20
C ALA A 64 0.84 -15.91 6.60
N PHE A 65 0.03 -14.85 6.61
CA PHE A 65 0.46 -13.48 6.66
C PHE A 65 0.25 -12.88 8.07
N GLU A 66 1.34 -12.54 8.74
CA GLU A 66 1.32 -12.16 10.16
C GLU A 66 1.18 -10.65 10.36
N ASP A 67 1.62 -9.85 9.39
CA ASP A 67 1.85 -8.41 9.60
C ASP A 67 1.68 -7.58 8.33
N LEU A 68 0.54 -6.89 8.22
CA LEU A 68 0.26 -5.88 7.19
C LEU A 68 0.61 -4.50 7.70
N ALA A 69 1.61 -3.87 7.10
CA ALA A 69 2.07 -2.53 7.46
C ALA A 69 1.92 -1.54 6.30
N LEU A 70 1.82 -0.25 6.62
CA LEU A 70 1.78 0.87 5.69
C LEU A 70 2.89 1.88 6.04
N THR A 71 3.57 2.43 5.04
CA THR A 71 4.41 3.64 5.21
C THR A 71 3.78 4.80 4.44
N THR A 72 3.54 5.93 5.08
CA THR A 72 2.80 7.08 4.51
C THR A 72 3.33 8.41 5.07
N ASN A 73 3.13 9.51 4.35
CA ASN A 73 3.30 10.87 4.88
C ASN A 73 2.18 11.29 5.85
N GLY A 74 1.11 10.49 5.97
CA GLY A 74 0.04 10.69 6.95
C GLY A 74 -1.06 11.68 6.55
N THR A 75 -0.90 12.46 5.48
CA THR A 75 -1.82 13.55 5.09
C THR A 75 -3.27 13.10 4.88
N LEU A 76 -3.48 11.86 4.40
CA LEU A 76 -4.80 11.28 4.14
C LEU A 76 -5.26 10.29 5.22
N LEU A 77 -4.49 10.10 6.30
CA LEU A 77 -4.90 9.20 7.39
C LEU A 77 -6.21 9.59 8.06
N PRO A 78 -6.53 10.88 8.32
CA PRO A 78 -7.82 11.24 8.93
C PRO A 78 -9.04 10.71 8.17
N GLN A 79 -8.92 10.53 6.86
CA GLN A 79 -10.00 10.03 6.01
C GLN A 79 -9.99 8.50 5.87
N LEU A 80 -8.82 7.86 5.95
CA LEU A 80 -8.64 6.46 5.59
C LEU A 80 -8.25 5.54 6.76
N ALA A 81 -7.87 6.06 7.92
CA ALA A 81 -7.36 5.26 9.03
C ALA A 81 -8.38 4.19 9.49
N GLU A 82 -9.64 4.57 9.68
CA GLU A 82 -10.69 3.64 10.11
C GLU A 82 -10.96 2.51 9.09
N PRO A 83 -11.23 2.79 7.79
CA PRO A 83 -11.43 1.71 6.83
C PRO A 83 -10.18 0.85 6.60
N LEU A 84 -8.97 1.40 6.75
CA LEU A 84 -7.73 0.64 6.69
C LEU A 84 -7.59 -0.32 7.88
N ALA A 85 -7.84 0.17 9.10
CA ALA A 85 -7.80 -0.65 10.31
C ALA A 85 -8.85 -1.78 10.26
N ARG A 86 -10.09 -1.45 9.89
CA ARG A 86 -11.16 -2.46 9.67
C ARG A 86 -10.82 -3.46 8.57
N GLY A 87 -10.03 -3.04 7.58
CA GLY A 87 -9.54 -3.90 6.52
C GLY A 87 -8.47 -4.90 6.95
N GLY A 88 -7.90 -4.75 8.15
CA GLY A 88 -6.86 -5.63 8.68
C GLY A 88 -5.44 -5.04 8.62
N LEU A 89 -5.30 -3.74 8.35
CA LEU A 89 -4.01 -3.05 8.50
C LEU A 89 -3.63 -3.00 9.98
N ARG A 90 -2.41 -3.45 10.32
CA ARG A 90 -1.98 -3.58 11.73
C ARG A 90 -1.05 -2.47 12.19
N ARG A 91 -0.21 -1.95 11.29
CA ARG A 91 0.82 -0.97 11.64
C ARG A 91 0.97 0.10 10.58
N VAL A 92 1.19 1.33 11.04
CA VAL A 92 1.49 2.48 10.18
C VAL A 92 2.81 3.08 10.62
N THR A 93 3.68 3.36 9.65
CA THR A 93 4.89 4.17 9.81
C THR A 93 4.62 5.51 9.13
N VAL A 94 4.67 6.61 9.88
CA VAL A 94 4.47 7.96 9.35
C VAL A 94 5.84 8.60 9.12
N SER A 95 6.11 9.02 7.88
CA SER A 95 7.28 9.82 7.53
C SER A 95 7.00 11.29 7.84
N LEU A 96 7.79 11.87 8.74
CA LEU A 96 7.70 13.27 9.15
C LEU A 96 9.12 13.83 9.23
N ASP A 97 9.47 14.68 8.27
CA ASP A 97 10.83 15.20 8.13
C ASP A 97 11.01 16.61 8.73
N ALA A 98 9.91 17.35 9.03
CA ALA A 98 9.87 18.60 9.79
C ALA A 98 8.44 19.00 10.18
#